data_AF-A0A060BWP9-F1
#
_entry.id   AF-A0A060BWP9-F1
#
_cell.length_a   1.000
_cell.length_b   1.000
_cell.length_c   1.000
_cell.angle_alpha   90.00
_cell.angle_beta   90.00
_cell.angle_gamma   90.00
#
_symmetry.space_group_name_H-M   'P 1'
#
loop_
_entity.id
_entity.type
_entity.pdbx_description
1 polymer ?
#
loop_
_entity_poly.entity_id
_entity_poly.type
_entity_poly.pdbx_seq_one_letter_code
_entity_poly.pdbx_strand_id
1 'polypeptide(L)'
;DAFALPEFREWLYQGFVDQRDLPVTGGAMRWRTTGKFRTIRWSQSEVGQREQSNTSIAFDDQQIAKVFRKLESGVNPDVEIGLMLADSVVDLPIADALGWVHLGNPLASNARSDIC
;
A
#
# COMPACT_ATOMS: atom_id res chain seq x y z
N ASP A 1 3.81 6.27 17.53
CA ASP A 1 3.78 5.72 16.16
C ASP A 1 2.68 6.46 15.41
N ALA A 2 2.96 6.99 14.22
CA ALA A 2 2.01 7.84 13.47
C ALA A 2 0.75 7.08 13.06
N PHE A 3 0.85 5.76 12.86
CA PHE A 3 -0.29 4.90 12.51
C PHE A 3 -1.41 4.88 13.56
N ALA A 4 -1.11 5.23 14.82
CA ALA A 4 -2.14 5.32 15.87
C ALA A 4 -3.06 6.54 15.69
N LEU A 5 -2.62 7.57 14.96
CA LEU A 5 -3.38 8.80 14.75
C LEU A 5 -4.44 8.57 13.65
N PRO A 6 -5.74 8.82 13.92
CA PRO A 6 -6.79 8.74 12.89
C PRO A 6 -6.50 9.59 11.65
N GLU A 7 -6.00 10.81 11.85
CA GLU A 7 -5.74 11.78 10.79
C GLU A 7 -4.62 11.29 9.85
N PHE A 8 -3.62 10.59 10.40
CA PHE A 8 -2.56 10.00 9.60
C PHE A 8 -3.09 8.85 8.73
N ARG A 9 -4.00 8.03 9.26
CA ARG A 9 -4.60 6.91 8.53
C ARG A 9 -5.51 7.39 7.40
N GLU A 10 -6.26 8.46 7.66
CA GLU A 10 -7.04 9.14 6.63
C GLU A 10 -6.13 9.74 5.55
N TRP A 11 -5.07 10.46 5.94
CA TRP A 11 -4.08 11.01 5.01
C TRP A 11 -3.40 9.93 4.15
N LEU A 12 -3.08 8.78 4.76
CA LEU A 12 -2.50 7.63 4.07
C LEU A 12 -3.48 7.03 3.06
N TYR A 13 -4.73 6.80 3.46
CA TYR A 13 -5.78 6.26 2.60
C TYR A 13 -6.07 7.20 1.42
N GLN A 14 -6.22 8.50 1.70
CA GLN A 14 -6.42 9.52 0.69
C GLN A 14 -5.26 9.58 -0.32
N GLY A 15 -4.05 9.20 0.09
CA GLY A 15 -2.91 9.06 -0.82
C GLY A 15 -3.14 8.04 -1.94
N PHE A 16 -3.84 6.93 -1.66
CA PHE A 16 -4.23 5.95 -2.68
C PHE A 16 -5.33 6.49 -3.59
N VAL A 17 -6.31 7.19 -3.01
CA VAL A 17 -7.42 7.80 -3.76
C VAL A 17 -6.89 8.81 -4.77
N ASP A 18 -5.95 9.65 -4.36
CA ASP A 18 -5.39 10.71 -5.20
C ASP A 18 -4.19 10.27 -6.05
N GLN A 19 -3.75 9.01 -5.92
CA GLN A 19 -2.49 8.49 -6.50
C GLN A 19 -1.30 9.42 -6.26
N ARG A 20 -1.13 9.83 -5.00
CA ARG A 20 -0.21 10.89 -4.58
C ARG A 20 1.24 10.59 -4.94
N ASP A 21 1.94 11.62 -5.39
CA ASP A 21 3.40 11.68 -5.47
C ASP A 21 3.91 12.75 -4.49
N LEU A 22 4.69 12.34 -3.49
CA LEU A 22 5.25 13.22 -2.46
C LEU A 22 6.77 13.25 -2.57
N PRO A 23 7.38 14.39 -2.94
CA PRO A 23 8.83 14.56 -2.87
C PRO A 23 9.33 14.38 -1.43
N VAL A 24 10.37 13.58 -1.25
CA VAL A 24 11.03 13.33 0.04
C VAL A 24 12.54 13.41 -0.13
N THR A 25 13.29 13.61 0.96
CA THR A 25 14.75 13.61 0.88
C THR A 25 15.24 12.27 0.32
N GLY A 26 15.98 12.30 -0.80
CA GLY A 26 16.47 11.09 -1.47
C GLY A 26 15.51 10.46 -2.48
N GLY A 27 14.31 11.01 -2.69
CA GLY A 27 13.49 10.68 -3.86
C GLY A 27 12.03 11.10 -3.79
N ALA A 28 11.11 10.22 -4.20
CA ALA A 28 9.68 10.48 -4.12
C ALA A 28 8.93 9.26 -3.54
N MET A 29 8.05 9.50 -2.58
CA MET A 29 7.11 8.51 -2.08
C MET A 29 5.87 8.53 -2.96
N ARG A 30 5.52 7.38 -3.55
CA ARG A 30 4.49 7.28 -4.59
C ARG A 30 3.44 6.25 -4.21
N TRP A 31 2.17 6.65 -4.26
CA TRP A 31 1.02 5.79 -4.06
C TRP A 31 0.54 5.27 -5.40
N ARG A 32 0.39 3.95 -5.52
CA ARG A 32 -0.06 3.28 -6.75
C ARG A 32 -1.17 2.30 -6.41
N THR A 33 -2.08 2.10 -7.35
CA THR A 33 -3.27 1.25 -7.18
C THR A 33 -3.38 0.28 -8.35
N THR A 34 -3.97 -0.89 -8.11
CA THR A 34 -4.33 -1.83 -9.18
C THR A 34 -5.69 -1.47 -9.78
N GLY A 35 -6.07 -2.13 -10.88
CA GLY A 35 -7.41 -2.01 -11.46
C GLY A 35 -8.54 -2.50 -10.54
N LYS A 36 -8.20 -3.18 -9.44
CA LYS A 36 -9.14 -3.69 -8.43
C LYS A 36 -9.36 -2.72 -7.26
N PHE A 37 -8.55 -1.67 -7.12
CA PHE A 37 -8.76 -0.65 -6.08
C PHE A 37 -10.12 0.03 -6.25
N ARG A 38 -10.88 0.12 -5.17
CA ARG A 38 -12.12 0.88 -5.10
C ARG A 38 -12.09 1.72 -3.84
N THR A 39 -12.46 2.99 -3.96
CA THR A 39 -12.70 3.82 -2.78
C THR A 39 -13.88 3.27 -2.01
N ILE A 40 -13.70 3.10 -0.71
CA ILE A 40 -14.76 2.69 0.21
C ILE A 40 -15.05 3.82 1.19
N ARG A 41 -16.29 3.89 1.64
CA ARG A 41 -16.63 4.69 2.83
C ARG A 41 -16.46 3.78 4.02
N TRP A 42 -15.51 4.11 4.88
CA TRP A 42 -15.25 3.37 6.11
C TRP A 42 -15.65 4.21 7.33
N SER A 43 -16.08 3.55 8.39
CA SER A 43 -16.51 4.18 9.64
C SER A 43 -15.44 4.13 10.72
N GLN A 44 -14.63 3.08 10.70
CA GLN A 44 -13.58 2.83 11.66
C GLN A 44 -12.30 2.43 10.95
N SER A 45 -11.19 2.77 11.59
CA SER A 45 -9.90 2.20 11.25
C SER A 45 -9.24 1.73 12.53
N GLU A 46 -8.58 0.58 12.47
CA GLU A 46 -7.93 -0.05 13.61
C GLU A 46 -6.51 -0.50 13.26
N VAL A 47 -5.57 -0.29 14.18
CA VAL A 47 -4.20 -0.77 14.03
C VAL A 47 -4.07 -2.11 14.72
N GLY A 48 -3.76 -3.15 13.96
CA GLY A 48 -3.54 -4.50 14.47
C GLY A 48 -2.39 -4.55 15.48
N GLN A 49 -2.64 -5.10 16.66
CA GLN A 49 -1.70 -5.06 17.78
C GLN A 49 -0.63 -6.16 17.79
N ARG A 50 -0.75 -7.20 16.97
CA ARG A 50 0.10 -8.40 17.11
C ARG A 50 0.33 -9.10 15.77
N GLU A 51 1.52 -8.88 15.21
CA GLU A 51 2.37 -9.89 14.55
C GLU A 51 3.73 -9.25 14.23
N GLN A 52 4.82 -9.96 14.55
CA GLN A 52 6.11 -9.40 14.98
C GLN A 52 6.93 -8.57 13.96
N SER A 53 6.53 -8.44 12.69
CA SER A 53 7.37 -7.79 11.66
C SER A 53 6.72 -6.59 10.94
N ASN A 54 5.39 -6.44 11.00
CA ASN A 54 4.64 -5.44 10.23
C ASN A 54 3.65 -4.69 11.12
N THR A 55 3.10 -3.59 10.62
CA THR A 55 1.95 -2.88 11.21
C THR A 55 0.79 -2.99 10.24
N SER A 56 -0.35 -3.52 10.68
CA SER A 56 -1.54 -3.66 9.83
C SER A 56 -2.59 -2.64 10.23
N ILE A 57 -3.25 -2.02 9.25
CA ILE A 57 -4.32 -1.04 9.44
C ILE A 57 -5.55 -1.57 8.72
N ALA A 58 -6.59 -1.91 9.48
CA ALA A 58 -7.89 -2.27 8.91
C ALA A 58 -8.72 -1.00 8.66
N PHE A 59 -9.45 -0.97 7.54
CA PHE A 59 -10.49 -0.01 7.21
C PHE A 59 -11.81 -0.76 7.13
N ASP A 60 -12.59 -0.71 8.23
CA ASP A 60 -13.67 -1.64 8.54
C ASP A 60 -13.26 -3.11 8.23
N ASP A 61 -14.13 -3.90 7.62
CA ASP A 61 -13.91 -5.29 7.21
C ASP A 61 -13.59 -5.43 5.71
N GLN A 62 -13.36 -4.31 5.01
CA GLN A 62 -13.31 -4.28 3.54
C GLN A 62 -11.89 -4.19 2.99
N GLN A 63 -10.99 -3.46 3.66
CA GLN A 63 -9.63 -3.24 3.17
C GLN A 63 -8.63 -3.28 4.32
N ILE A 64 -7.43 -3.80 4.05
CA ILE A 64 -6.33 -3.84 5.00
C ILE A 64 -5.06 -3.30 4.35
N ALA A 65 -4.37 -2.39 5.03
CA ALA A 65 -3.05 -1.91 4.65
C ALA A 65 -1.99 -2.57 5.53
N LYS A 66 -0.99 -3.17 4.89
CA LYS A 66 0.16 -3.80 5.56
C LYS A 66 1.39 -2.92 5.41
N VAL A 67 1.92 -2.42 6.52
CA VAL A 67 3.09 -1.56 6.57
C VAL A 67 4.30 -2.36 7.03
N PHE A 68 5.31 -2.43 6.16
CA PHE A 68 6.56 -3.12 6.45
C PHE A 68 7.50 -2.23 7.26
N ARG A 69 7.89 -2.67 8.47
CA ARG A 69 8.74 -1.87 9.38
C ARG A 69 10.22 -1.91 9.02
N LYS A 70 10.66 -2.96 8.34
CA LYS A 70 12.01 -3.08 7.78
C LYS A 70 11.90 -3.07 6.26
N LEU A 71 12.43 -2.02 5.64
CA LEU A 71 12.51 -1.90 4.19
C LEU A 71 13.89 -2.35 3.73
N GLU A 72 13.92 -3.18 2.69
CA GLU A 72 15.12 -3.56 1.96
C GLU A 72 14.98 -3.06 0.53
N SER A 73 16.10 -2.78 -0.13
CA SER A 73 16.08 -2.35 -1.53
C SER A 73 15.64 -3.50 -2.44
N GLY A 74 14.79 -3.19 -3.42
CA GLY A 74 14.28 -4.14 -4.40
C GLY A 74 12.78 -4.43 -4.23
N VAL A 75 12.28 -5.35 -5.06
CA VAL A 75 10.87 -5.75 -5.07
C VAL A 75 10.53 -6.47 -3.76
N ASN A 76 9.44 -6.07 -3.10
CA ASN A 76 8.91 -6.86 -1.98
C ASN A 76 8.14 -8.08 -2.55
N PRO A 77 8.53 -9.34 -2.25
CA PRO A 77 7.85 -10.53 -2.75
C PRO A 77 6.34 -10.56 -2.45
N ASP A 78 5.90 -10.03 -1.30
CA ASP A 78 4.48 -9.94 -0.96
C ASP A 78 3.73 -9.04 -1.97
N VAL A 79 4.38 -7.96 -2.42
CA VAL A 79 3.81 -7.03 -3.41
C VAL A 79 3.84 -7.66 -4.80
N GLU A 80 4.94 -8.29 -5.21
CA GLU A 80 5.06 -8.94 -6.51
C GLU A 80 4.03 -10.04 -6.71
N ILE A 81 3.93 -10.95 -5.73
CA ILE A 81 2.97 -12.05 -5.73
C ILE A 81 1.55 -11.49 -5.69
N GLY A 82 1.29 -10.51 -4.83
CA GLY A 82 -0.02 -9.87 -4.74
C GLY A 82 -0.47 -9.23 -6.06
N LEU A 83 0.44 -8.54 -6.77
CA LEU A 83 0.15 -7.93 -8.07
C LEU A 83 -0.07 -8.98 -9.15
N MET A 84 0.77 -10.02 -9.21
CA MET A 84 0.59 -11.12 -10.16
C MET A 84 -0.77 -11.82 -9.97
N LEU A 85 -1.21 -11.98 -8.73
CA LEU A 85 -2.49 -12.60 -8.40
C LEU A 85 -3.67 -11.64 -8.65
N ALA A 86 -3.49 -10.34 -8.42
CA ALA A 86 -4.51 -9.34 -8.77
C ALA A 86 -4.76 -9.28 -10.28
N ASP A 87 -3.75 -9.53 -11.11
CA ASP A 87 -3.88 -9.58 -12.58
C ASP A 87 -4.34 -10.95 -13.11
N SER A 88 -4.46 -11.96 -12.24
CA SER A 88 -4.94 -13.30 -12.59
C SER A 88 -6.46 -13.34 -12.81
N VAL A 89 -6.89 -14.19 -13.74
CA VAL A 89 -8.32 -14.53 -13.94
C VAL A 89 -8.80 -15.64 -13.00
N VAL A 90 -7.88 -16.24 -12.23
CA VAL A 90 -8.21 -17.32 -11.27
C VAL A 90 -8.71 -16.69 -9.98
N ASP A 91 -9.95 -17.00 -9.61
CA ASP A 91 -10.52 -16.67 -8.32
C ASP A 91 -9.92 -17.60 -7.26
N LEU A 92 -8.99 -17.08 -6.47
CA LEU A 92 -8.36 -17.77 -5.34
C LEU A 92 -8.87 -17.14 -4.04
N PRO A 93 -8.99 -17.91 -2.94
CA PRO A 93 -9.46 -17.41 -1.64
C PRO A 93 -8.35 -16.61 -0.93
N ILE A 94 -7.80 -15.61 -1.61
CA ILE A 94 -6.74 -14.72 -1.16
C ILE A 94 -7.19 -13.28 -1.38
N ALA A 95 -6.73 -12.37 -0.53
CA ALA A 95 -7.04 -10.95 -0.70
C ALA A 95 -6.33 -10.39 -1.94
N ASP A 96 -7.04 -9.62 -2.73
CA ASP A 96 -6.46 -8.89 -3.87
C ASP A 96 -5.51 -7.80 -3.40
N ALA A 97 -4.36 -7.66 -4.08
CA ALA A 97 -3.53 -6.48 -3.92
C ALA A 97 -4.25 -5.27 -4.53
N LEU A 98 -4.61 -4.31 -3.68
CA LEU A 98 -5.33 -3.11 -4.10
C LEU A 98 -4.38 -1.97 -4.48
N GLY A 99 -3.19 -1.93 -3.88
CA GLY A 99 -2.21 -0.87 -4.12
C GLY A 99 -0.98 -1.01 -3.26
N TRP A 100 0.01 -0.17 -3.52
CA TRP A 100 1.25 -0.11 -2.77
C TRP A 100 1.79 1.31 -2.68
N VAL A 101 2.66 1.54 -1.70
CA VAL A 101 3.46 2.76 -1.60
C VAL A 101 4.92 2.39 -1.67
N HIS A 102 5.68 3.06 -2.52
CA HIS A 102 7.11 2.80 -2.68
C HIS A 102 7.91 4.11 -2.71
N LEU A 103 9.18 4.01 -2.36
CA LEU A 103 10.16 5.07 -2.57
C LEU A 103 10.81 4.86 -3.93
N GLY A 104 10.52 5.76 -4.86
CA GLY A 104 11.07 5.73 -6.22
C GLY A 104 12.13 6.81 -6.42
N ASN A 105 13.03 6.55 -7.38
CA ASN A 105 13.93 7.59 -7.87
C ASN A 105 13.09 8.71 -8.53
N PRO A 106 13.35 9.99 -8.23
CA PRO A 106 12.59 11.12 -8.77
C PRO A 106 12.65 11.21 -10.31
N LEU A 107 13.62 10.54 -10.95
CA LEU A 107 13.81 10.53 -12.41
C LEU A 107 13.27 9.29 -13.13
N ALA A 108 12.77 8.28 -12.42
CA ALA A 108 12.18 7.09 -13.04
C ALA A 108 10.70 7.36 -13.36
N SER A 109 10.34 7.35 -14.65
CA SER A 109 9.06 7.83 -15.17
C SER A 109 8.04 6.72 -15.50
N ASN A 110 8.30 5.46 -15.16
CA ASN A 110 7.40 4.35 -15.51
C ASN A 110 7.01 3.52 -14.29
N ALA A 111 5.69 3.39 -14.06
CA ALA A 111 5.09 2.65 -12.95
C ALA A 111 5.46 1.15 -12.86
N ARG A 112 6.03 0.57 -13.93
CA ARG A 112 6.55 -0.82 -13.94
C ARG A 112 8.04 -0.92 -13.61
N SER A 113 8.84 0.11 -13.90
CA SER A 113 10.27 0.11 -13.58
C SER A 113 10.54 0.47 -12.12
N ASP A 114 9.55 1.00 -11.41
CA ASP A 114 9.66 1.39 -10.00
C ASP A 114 9.37 0.23 -9.02
N ILE A 115 8.97 -0.93 -9.54
CA ILE A 115 8.86 -2.16 -8.75
C ILE A 115 10.22 -2.87 -8.72
N CYS A 116 11.06 -2.72 -9.76
CA CYS A 116 12.37 -3.37 -9.92
C CYS A 116 13.51 -2.67 -9.18
#